data_AF-A0A7X7DUJ2-F1
#
_entry.id   AF-A0A7X7DUJ2-F1
#
_cell.length_a   1.000
_cell.length_b   1.000
_cell.length_c   1.000
_cell.angle_alpha   90.00
_cell.angle_beta   90.00
_cell.angle_gamma   90.00
#
_symmetry.space_group_name_H-M   'P 1'
#
loop_
_entity.id
_entity.type
_entity.pdbx_description
1 polymer ?
#
loop_
_entity_poly.entity_id
_entity_poly.type
_entity_poly.pdbx_seq_one_letter_code
_entity_poly.pdbx_strand_id
1 'polypeptide(L)' 'MGEFFPGIKKIQYEGPLSKNPLAFKEYNADEIVAGKPMKEHFRFAMSWWHTICSSGSDMFGSGTAIRPWDYEPHPVKR' A
#
# COMPACT_ATOMS: atom_id res chain seq x y z
N MET A 1 -17.39 -3.30 -10.68
CA MET A 1 -16.32 -2.78 -9.79
C MET A 1 -15.02 -2.83 -10.57
N GLY A 2 -14.40 -1.67 -10.79
CA GLY A 2 -13.10 -1.57 -11.47
C GLY A 2 -11.95 -1.52 -10.46
N GLU A 3 -10.72 -1.52 -10.95
CA GLU A 3 -9.52 -1.31 -10.13
C GLU A 3 -9.43 0.15 -9.66
N PHE A 4 -9.09 0.37 -8.38
CA PHE A 4 -8.86 1.72 -7.85
C PHE A 4 -7.48 2.30 -8.21
N PHE A 5 -6.52 1.44 -8.55
CA PHE A 5 -5.16 1.83 -8.93
C PHE A 5 -4.81 1.27 -10.32
N PRO A 6 -5.50 1.74 -11.37
CA PRO A 6 -5.22 1.27 -12.73
C PRO A 6 -3.76 1.53 -13.09
N GLY A 7 -3.09 0.53 -13.65
CA GLY A 7 -1.67 0.60 -14.03
C GLY A 7 -0.69 0.20 -12.92
N ILE A 8 -1.13 0.03 -11.67
CA ILE A 8 -0.30 -0.54 -10.60
C ILE A 8 -0.55 -2.04 -10.51
N LYS A 9 0.38 -2.82 -11.07
CA LYS A 9 0.35 -4.28 -10.96
C LYS A 9 0.86 -4.72 -9.59
N LYS A 10 0.70 -6.02 -9.27
CA LYS A 10 1.32 -6.64 -8.10
C LYS A 10 2.83 -6.35 -8.11
N ILE A 11 3.31 -5.69 -7.06
CA ILE A 11 4.71 -5.29 -6.90
C ILE A 11 5.58 -6.54 -6.74
N GLN A 12 6.62 -6.64 -7.57
CA GLN A 12 7.54 -7.78 -7.62
C GLN A 12 8.86 -7.46 -6.90
N TYR A 13 9.61 -8.51 -6.56
CA TYR A 13 11.00 -8.38 -6.14
C TYR A 13 11.92 -8.34 -7.37
N GLU A 14 12.82 -7.36 -7.43
CA GLU A 14 13.79 -7.20 -8.52
C GLU A 14 15.25 -7.11 -8.02
N GLY A 15 15.47 -7.15 -6.70
CA GLY A 15 16.80 -7.13 -6.09
C GLY A 15 17.42 -5.75 -5.88
N PRO A 16 18.56 -5.69 -5.17
CA PRO A 16 19.14 -4.46 -4.59
C PRO A 16 19.63 -3.44 -5.64
N LEU A 17 19.91 -3.90 -6.86
CA LEU A 17 20.39 -3.04 -7.95
C LEU A 17 19.24 -2.43 -8.77
N SER A 18 17.99 -2.87 -8.56
CA SER A 18 16.85 -2.34 -9.31
C SER A 18 16.66 -0.84 -9.09
N LYS A 19 16.41 -0.13 -10.19
CA LYS A 19 16.04 1.29 -10.21
C LYS A 19 14.54 1.51 -10.38
N ASN A 20 13.75 0.45 -10.57
CA ASN A 20 12.29 0.55 -10.71
C ASN A 20 11.68 0.97 -9.36
N PRO A 21 11.05 2.15 -9.22
CA PRO A 21 10.48 2.57 -7.94
C PRO A 21 9.34 1.65 -7.46
N LEU A 22 8.64 0.97 -8.36
CA LEU A 22 7.51 0.06 -8.09
C LEU A 22 7.94 -1.41 -8.06
N ALA A 23 9.08 -1.68 -7.44
CA ALA A 23 9.59 -3.02 -7.16
C ALA A 23 10.22 -3.06 -5.76
N PHE A 24 10.19 -4.23 -5.12
CA PHE A 24 10.95 -4.49 -3.90
C PHE A 24 12.42 -4.73 -4.25
N LYS A 25 13.32 -4.15 -3.46
CA LYS A 25 14.77 -4.30 -3.61
C LYS A 25 15.34 -5.29 -2.61
N GLU A 26 14.79 -5.28 -1.40
CA GLU A 26 15.22 -6.12 -0.28
C GLU A 26 14.14 -7.12 0.17
N TYR A 27 12.87 -6.82 -0.08
CA TYR A 27 11.78 -7.67 0.38
C TYR A 27 11.42 -8.74 -0.67
N ASN A 28 11.93 -9.95 -0.46
CA ASN A 28 11.48 -11.15 -1.15
C ASN A 28 10.68 -12.03 -0.18
N ALA A 29 9.36 -12.09 -0.37
CA ALA A 29 8.44 -12.72 0.58
C ALA A 29 8.77 -14.19 0.90
N ASP A 30 9.33 -14.93 -0.06
CA ASP A 30 9.64 -16.36 0.04
C ASP A 30 11.12 -16.66 0.35
N GLU A 31 11.97 -15.62 0.45
CA GLU A 31 13.37 -15.80 0.85
C GLU A 31 13.45 -16.32 2.28
N ILE A 32 14.20 -17.41 2.47
CA ILE A 32 14.37 -18.06 3.78
C ILE A 32 15.49 -17.35 4.54
N VAL A 33 15.12 -16.70 5.65
CA VAL A 33 16.05 -16.09 6.60
C VAL A 33 15.94 -16.84 7.92
N ALA A 34 17.06 -17.37 8.41
CA ALA A 34 17.11 -18.13 9.67
C ALA A 34 16.00 -19.22 9.79
N GLY A 35 15.71 -19.91 8.68
CA GLY A 35 14.74 -21.02 8.65
C GLY A 35 13.27 -20.64 8.49
N LYS A 36 12.93 -19.35 8.28
CA LYS A 36 11.55 -18.91 7.97
C LYS A 36 11.52 -17.96 6.78
N PRO A 37 10.45 -17.96 5.96
CA PRO A 37 10.31 -16.99 4.87
C PRO A 37 10.17 -15.56 5.43
N MET A 38 10.72 -14.56 4.74
CA MET A 38 10.66 -13.14 5.17
C MET A 38 9.25 -12.67 5.55
N LYS A 39 8.22 -13.12 4.83
CA LYS A 39 6.81 -12.76 5.12
C LYS A 39 6.38 -13.16 6.54
N GLU A 40 6.93 -14.25 7.09
CA GLU A 40 6.63 -14.71 8.45
C GLU A 40 7.39 -13.96 9.53
N HIS A 41 8.56 -13.39 9.20
CA HIS A 41 9.30 -12.52 10.09
C HIS A 41 8.64 -11.16 10.21
N PHE A 42 8.34 -10.53 9.07
CA PHE A 42 7.87 -9.14 9.05
C PHE A 42 6.37 -9.00 9.30
N ARG A 43 5.56 -9.93 8.76
CA ARG A 43 4.10 -9.94 8.94
C ARG A 43 3.47 -8.57 8.69
N PHE A 44 3.89 -7.91 7.60
CA PHE A 44 3.44 -6.55 7.29
C PHE A 44 1.91 -6.46 7.24
N ALA A 45 1.39 -5.36 7.79
CA ALA A 45 -0.02 -5.03 7.78
C ALA A 45 -0.21 -3.59 7.29
N MET A 46 -1.34 -3.34 6.63
CA MET A 46 -1.75 -2.00 6.22
C MET A 46 -2.63 -1.38 7.31
N SER A 47 -2.33 -0.14 7.69
CA SER A 47 -3.20 0.64 8.57
C SER A 47 -4.41 1.18 7.81
N TRP A 48 -5.61 0.82 8.25
CA TRP A 48 -6.84 1.30 7.62
C TRP A 48 -6.99 2.83 7.73
N TRP A 49 -6.75 3.37 8.93
CA TRP A 49 -6.95 4.79 9.22
C TRP A 49 -6.03 5.70 8.41
N HIS A 50 -4.74 5.37 8.27
CA HIS A 50 -3.83 6.22 7.51
C HIS A 50 -3.94 6.02 6.00
N THR A 51 -4.12 4.78 5.54
CA THR A 51 -4.09 4.48 4.10
C THR A 51 -5.42 4.81 3.42
N ILE A 52 -6.56 4.51 4.07
CA ILE A 52 -7.88 4.65 3.46
C ILE A 52 -8.60 5.91 3.95
N CYS A 53 -8.58 6.19 5.26
CA CYS A 53 -9.41 7.26 5.85
C CYS A 53 -8.76 8.64 5.89
N SER A 54 -7.44 8.73 6.10
CA SER A 54 -6.76 10.01 6.30
C SER A 54 -6.84 10.88 5.05
N SER A 55 -7.44 12.06 5.15
CA SER A 55 -7.64 12.99 4.02
C SER A 55 -6.45 13.93 3.77
N GLY A 56 -5.38 13.83 4.57
CA GLY A 56 -4.22 14.73 4.47
C GLY A 56 -4.46 16.13 5.05
N SER A 57 -5.51 16.32 5.85
CA SER A 57 -5.71 17.53 6.65
C SER A 57 -4.71 17.60 7.80
N ASP A 58 -4.38 18.80 8.25
CA ASP A 58 -3.58 19.04 9.44
C ASP A 58 -4.23 20.10 10.36
N MET A 59 -3.52 20.52 11.40
CA MET A 59 -4.04 21.48 12.39
C MET A 59 -4.24 22.90 11.81
N PHE A 60 -3.75 23.16 10.60
CA PHE A 60 -3.71 24.48 9.96
C PHE A 60 -4.37 24.50 8.57
N GLY A 61 -4.80 23.36 8.04
CA GLY A 61 -5.34 23.24 6.69
C GLY A 61 -6.32 22.08 6.49
N SER A 62 -7.16 22.20 5.45
CA SER A 62 -8.13 21.18 5.07
C SER A 62 -7.51 20.00 4.33
N GLY A 63 -8.29 18.93 4.14
CA GLY A 63 -7.86 17.72 3.45
C GLY A 63 -7.49 17.96 1.98
N THR A 64 -6.44 17.29 1.52
CA THR A 64 -5.87 17.42 0.18
C THR A 64 -5.90 16.13 -0.64
N ALA A 65 -6.13 14.98 0.00
CA ALA A 65 -6.19 13.69 -0.68
C ALA A 65 -7.49 13.58 -1.49
N ILE A 66 -7.36 13.32 -2.78
CA ILE A 66 -8.48 13.06 -3.69
C ILE A 66 -8.46 11.56 -4.02
N ARG A 67 -9.46 10.82 -3.57
CA ARG A 67 -9.52 9.35 -3.72
C ARG A 67 -10.86 8.90 -4.30
N PRO A 68 -10.86 7.97 -5.27
CA PRO A 68 -12.10 7.53 -5.93
C PRO A 68 -13.15 6.92 -4.99
N TRP A 69 -12.73 6.26 -3.92
CA TRP A 69 -13.64 5.61 -2.96
C TRP A 69 -14.33 6.59 -2.00
N ASP A 70 -13.85 7.83 -1.88
CA ASP A 70 -14.49 8.83 -1.01
C ASP A 70 -15.76 9.44 -1.63
N TYR A 71 -16.06 9.15 -2.90
CA TYR A 71 -17.25 9.63 -3.61
C TYR A 71 -18.50 8.77 -3.41
N GLU A 72 -18.44 7.66 -2.66
CA GLU A 72 -19.61 6.86 -2.31
C GLU A 72 -20.38 7.54 -1.16
N PRO A 73 -21.59 8.10 -1.41
CA PRO A 73 -22.32 8.84 -0.39
C PRO A 73 -22.94 7.93 0.68
N HIS A 74 -23.14 6.63 0.39
CA HIS A 74 -23.72 5.71 1.36
C HIS A 74 -22.62 5.18 2.31
N PRO A 75 -22.69 5.47 3.63
CA PRO A 75 -21.57 5.25 4.55
C PRO A 75 -21.16 3.77 4.73
N VAL A 76 -22.08 2.83 4.49
CA VAL A 76 -21.78 1.38 4.55
C VAL A 76 -21.22 0.84 3.23
N LYS A 77 -21.44 1.54 2.12
CA LYS A 77 -20.91 1.15 0.80
C LYS A 77 -19.54 1.76 0.53
N ARG A 78 -19.16 2.76 1.33
CA ARG A 78 -17.85 3.40 1.34
C ARG A 78 -16.79 2.48 1.92
#